data_AF-A0A3E2YR49-F1
#
_entry.id   AF-A0A3E2YR49-F1
#
_cell.length_a   1.000
_cell.length_b   1.000
_cell.length_c   1.000
_cell.angle_alpha   90.00
_cell.angle_beta   90.00
_cell.angle_gamma   90.00
#
_symmetry.space_group_name_H-M   'P 1'
#
loop_
_entity.id
_entity.type
_entity.pdbx_description
1 polymer ?
#
loop_
_entity_poly.entity_id
_entity_poly.type
_entity_poly.pdbx_seq_one_letter_code
_entity_poly.pdbx_strand_id
1 'polypeptide(L)' 'MGWDERVPELLERLGELGLVGIVKIDGEREHKPWTVVISGQQLGAAAIRCDGNSLDYCLRHAVAALRERYPDELALD' A
#
# COMPACT_ATOMS: atom_id res chain seq x y z
N MET A 1 14.84 0.46 9.05
CA MET A 1 14.08 -0.68 8.53
C MET A 1 13.43 -0.23 7.24
N GLY A 2 13.51 -1.05 6.20
CA GLY A 2 12.88 -0.74 4.90
C GLY A 2 11.37 -0.95 4.98
N TRP A 3 10.60 -0.37 4.06
CA TRP A 3 9.15 -0.59 4.02
C TRP A 3 8.77 -2.05 3.73
N ASP A 4 9.65 -2.79 3.06
CA ASP A 4 9.51 -4.21 2.76
C ASP A 4 9.43 -5.08 4.03
N GLU A 5 10.19 -4.72 5.07
CA GLU A 5 10.13 -5.40 6.37
C GLU A 5 8.82 -5.13 7.12
N ARG A 6 8.09 -4.06 6.73
CA ARG A 6 6.89 -3.56 7.40
C ARG A 6 5.57 -3.96 6.73
N VAL A 7 5.64 -4.80 5.71
CA VAL A 7 4.45 -5.21 4.95
C VAL A 7 3.41 -5.89 5.83
N PRO A 8 3.77 -6.83 6.73
CA PRO A 8 2.80 -7.44 7.63
C PRO A 8 2.07 -6.42 8.50
N GLU A 9 2.78 -5.51 9.19
CA GLU A 9 2.14 -4.52 10.07
C GLU A 9 1.27 -3.54 9.28
N LEU A 10 1.70 -3.15 8.07
CA LEU A 10 0.87 -2.32 7.20
C LEU A 10 -0.44 -3.04 6.83
N LEU A 11 -0.38 -4.31 6.45
CA LEU A 11 -1.57 -5.07 6.05
C LEU A 11 -2.52 -5.30 7.23
N GLU A 12 -1.99 -5.58 8.43
CA GLU A 12 -2.77 -5.66 9.66
C GLU A 12 -3.49 -4.35 9.94
N ARG A 13 -2.76 -3.23 9.89
CA ARG A 13 -3.35 -1.90 10.11
C ARG A 13 -4.43 -1.56 9.08
N LEU A 14 -4.23 -1.89 7.81
CA LEU A 14 -5.27 -1.72 6.79
C LEU A 14 -6.52 -2.54 7.13
N GLY A 15 -6.36 -3.76 7.64
CA GLY A 15 -7.46 -4.60 8.10
C GLY A 15 -8.22 -4.00 9.30
N GLU A 16 -7.51 -3.44 10.28
CA GLU A 16 -8.11 -2.73 11.42
C GLU A 16 -8.95 -1.52 10.97
N LEU A 17 -8.50 -0.83 9.92
CA LEU A 17 -9.22 0.27 9.31
C LEU A 17 -10.36 -0.21 8.39
N GLY A 18 -10.60 -1.52 8.25
CA GLY A 18 -11.63 -2.05 7.34
C GLY A 18 -11.30 -1.82 5.85
N LEU A 19 -10.03 -1.61 5.54
CA LEU A 19 -9.49 -1.50 4.19
C LEU A 19 -8.97 -2.86 3.70
N VAL A 20 -8.81 -2.98 2.40
CA VAL A 20 -8.18 -4.11 1.72
C VAL A 20 -6.82 -3.67 1.23
N GLY A 21 -5.76 -4.34 1.69
CA GLY A 21 -4.40 -4.18 1.19
C GLY A 21 -3.99 -5.37 0.34
N ILE A 22 -3.43 -5.12 -0.85
CA ILE A 22 -2.82 -6.15 -1.71
C ILE A 22 -1.42 -5.70 -2.07
N VAL A 23 -0.45 -6.57 -1.79
CA VAL A 23 0.93 -6.46 -2.29
C VAL A 23 1.15 -7.66 -3.22
N LYS A 24 1.57 -7.41 -4.46
CA LYS A 24 1.91 -8.48 -5.40
C LYS A 24 3.15 -8.19 -6.21
N ILE A 25 3.80 -9.25 -6.65
CA ILE A 25 4.80 -9.24 -7.71
C ILE A 25 4.25 -10.02 -8.91
N ASP A 26 4.40 -9.45 -10.10
CA ASP A 26 3.99 -10.04 -11.38
C ASP A 26 5.25 -10.38 -12.19
N GLY A 27 5.59 -11.67 -12.23
CA GLY A 27 6.81 -12.16 -12.86
C GLY A 27 6.81 -12.11 -14.38
N GLU A 28 5.67 -11.86 -15.02
CA GLU A 28 5.56 -11.70 -16.47
C GLU A 28 5.87 -10.26 -16.91
N ARG A 29 5.89 -9.30 -15.98
CA ARG A 29 6.18 -7.90 -16.27
C ARG A 29 7.68 -7.63 -16.28
N GLU A 30 8.20 -7.27 -17.45
CA GLU A 30 9.58 -6.80 -17.60
C GLU A 30 9.84 -5.47 -16.87
N HIS A 31 8.82 -4.62 -16.75
CA HIS A 31 8.90 -3.32 -16.09
C HIS A 31 7.77 -3.16 -15.07
N LYS A 32 8.11 -2.56 -13.93
CA LYS A 32 7.20 -2.34 -12.79
C LYS A 32 6.45 -3.61 -12.35
N PRO A 33 7.18 -4.69 -11.98
CA PRO A 33 6.57 -5.96 -11.58
C PRO A 33 5.83 -5.87 -10.25
N TRP A 34 6.16 -4.90 -9.39
CA TRP A 34 5.51 -4.73 -8.10
C TRP A 34 4.25 -3.88 -8.22
N THR A 35 3.17 -4.34 -7.60
CA THR A 35 1.92 -3.60 -7.45
C THR A 35 1.51 -3.59 -5.98
N VAL A 36 1.17 -2.40 -5.47
CA VAL A 36 0.45 -2.22 -4.20
C VAL A 36 -0.93 -1.63 -4.52
N VAL A 37 -1.99 -2.23 -3.98
CA VAL A 37 -3.35 -1.72 -4.05
C VAL A 37 -3.91 -1.57 -2.64
N ILE A 38 -4.55 -0.44 -2.38
CA ILE A 38 -5.35 -0.22 -1.17
C ILE A 38 -6.74 0.22 -1.61
N SER A 39 -7.76 -0.48 -1.15
CA SER A 39 -9.15 -0.18 -1.46
C SER A 39 -10.03 -0.39 -0.22
N GLY A 40 -11.31 -0.03 -0.31
CA GLY A 40 -12.25 -0.20 0.78
C GLY A 40 -13.31 0.88 0.74
N GLN A 41 -14.45 0.63 1.39
CA GLN A 41 -15.59 1.55 1.38
C GLN A 41 -15.22 2.95 1.89
N GLN A 42 -14.30 3.03 2.86
CA GLN A 42 -13.85 4.30 3.43
C GLN A 42 -13.06 5.17 2.42
N LEU A 43 -12.38 4.55 1.44
CA LEU A 43 -11.71 5.25 0.34
C LEU A 43 -12.69 5.67 -0.78
N GLY A 44 -13.98 5.32 -0.66
CA GLY A 44 -14.98 5.52 -1.70
C GLY A 44 -14.68 4.69 -2.95
N ALA A 45 -15.02 5.22 -4.12
CA ALA A 45 -14.76 4.54 -5.40
C ALA A 45 -13.28 4.59 -5.84
N ALA A 46 -12.41 5.33 -5.13
CA ALA A 46 -11.03 5.56 -5.53
C ALA A 46 -10.07 4.64 -4.76
N ALA A 47 -9.61 3.57 -5.41
CA ALA A 47 -8.51 2.75 -4.89
C ALA A 47 -7.17 3.47 -5.08
N ILE A 48 -6.27 3.33 -4.10
CA ILE A 48 -4.86 3.69 -4.26
C ILE A 48 -4.18 2.53 -4.99
N ARG A 49 -3.47 2.82 -6.07
CA ARG A 49 -2.68 1.84 -6.82
C ARG A 49 -1.31 2.40 -7.14
N CYS A 50 -0.27 1.66 -6.78
CA CYS A 50 1.12 1.99 -7.09
C CYS A 50 1.81 0.82 -7.79
N ASP A 51 2.29 1.06 -9.01
CA ASP A 51 3.09 0.12 -9.80
C ASP A 51 4.55 0.63 -9.89
N GLY A 52 5.53 -0.24 -9.66
CA GLY A 52 6.94 0.17 -9.54
C GLY A 52 7.96 -0.96 -9.68
N ASN A 53 9.22 -0.58 -9.89
CA ASN A 53 10.33 -1.52 -10.08
C ASN A 53 10.85 -2.16 -8.78
N SER A 54 10.41 -1.65 -7.63
CA SER A 54 10.79 -2.15 -6.31
C SER A 54 9.59 -2.08 -5.37
N LEU A 55 9.49 -3.04 -4.44
CA LEU A 55 8.48 -3.06 -3.41
C LEU A 55 8.50 -1.79 -2.53
N ASP A 56 9.67 -1.36 -2.07
CA ASP A 56 9.84 -0.15 -1.24
C ASP A 56 9.29 1.12 -1.92
N TYR A 57 9.57 1.32 -3.22
CA TYR A 57 8.98 2.42 -3.99
C TYR A 57 7.44 2.40 -3.94
N CYS A 58 6.83 1.24 -4.20
CA CYS A 58 5.38 1.13 -4.22
C CYS A 58 4.76 1.38 -2.84
N LEU A 59 5.38 0.85 -1.78
CA LEU A 59 4.92 1.03 -0.41
C LEU A 59 5.02 2.49 0.03
N ARG A 60 6.15 3.17 -0.22
CA ARG A 60 6.31 4.60 0.11
C ARG A 60 5.23 5.45 -0.54
N HIS A 61 4.95 5.22 -1.83
CA HIS A 61 3.94 5.99 -2.55
C HIS A 61 2.52 5.66 -2.09
N ALA A 62 2.22 4.38 -1.85
CA ALA A 62 0.92 3.96 -1.37
C ALA A 62 0.63 4.53 0.04
N VAL A 63 1.61 4.49 0.94
CA VAL A 63 1.49 5.05 2.29
C VAL A 63 1.39 6.57 2.27
N ALA A 64 2.16 7.26 1.41
CA ALA A 64 2.03 8.70 1.24
C ALA A 64 0.61 9.08 0.78
N ALA A 65 0.10 8.40 -0.25
CA ALA A 65 -1.27 8.61 -0.73
C ALA A 65 -2.33 8.27 0.33
N LEU A 66 -2.07 7.27 1.17
CA LEU A 66 -2.97 6.90 2.25
C LEU A 66 -2.97 7.93 3.38
N ARG A 67 -1.80 8.49 3.75
CA ARG A 67 -1.67 9.57 4.74
C ARG A 67 -2.35 10.87 4.31
N GLU A 68 -2.38 11.16 3.02
CA GLU A 68 -3.16 12.29 2.49
C GLU A 68 -4.68 12.12 2.70
N ARG A 69 -5.15 10.87 2.81
CA ARG A 69 -6.57 10.55 3.06
C ARG A 69 -6.89 10.37 4.55
N TYR A 70 -5.94 9.84 5.31
CA TYR A 70 -6.07 9.55 6.74
C TYR A 70 -4.84 10.05 7.52
N PRO A 71 -4.71 11.37 7.73
CA PRO A 71 -3.54 11.95 8.36
C PRO A 71 -3.35 11.49 9.82
N ASP A 72 -4.44 11.21 10.53
CA ASP A 72 -4.42 10.89 11.96
C ASP A 72 -4.44 9.37 12.27
N GLU A 73 -4.69 8.52 11.27
CA GLU A 73 -4.92 7.07 11.50
C GLU A 73 -3.72 6.18 11.16
N LEU A 74 -2.67 6.75 10.55
CA LEU A 74 -1.43 6.07 10.14
C LEU A 74 -0.23 6.49 10.96
N ALA A 75 -0.26 6.17 12.26
CA ALA A 75 0.92 6.13 13.11
C ALA A 75 1.72 4.84 12.84
N LEU A 76 2.20 4.69 11.61
CA LEU A 76 3.21 3.70 11.26
C LEU A 76 4.57 4.38 11.44
N ASP A 77 5.14 4.28 12.64
CA ASP A 77 6.49 4.77 13.01
C ASP A 77 7.58 3.90 12.39
#